data_AF-A0A417YTH2-F1
#
_entry.id   AF-A0A417YTH2-F1
#
_cell.length_a   1.000
_cell.length_b   1.000
_cell.length_c   1.000
_cell.angle_alpha   90.00
_cell.angle_beta   90.00
_cell.angle_gamma   90.00
#
_symmetry.space_group_name_H-M   'P 1'
#
loop_
_entity.id
_entity.type
_entity.pdbx_description
1 polymer ?
#
loop_
_entity_poly.entity_id
_entity_poly.type
_entity_poly.pdbx_seq_one_letter_code
_entity_poly.pdbx_strand_id
1 'polypeptide(L)'
;MSFLQKKSWILLLLIQVLMLIISISGENGPVGEGSVLHAYLTNDQTDAAIELKLRGSLVIGMTIFGIAILTNAYRKGLRWSWYACWVYPLFFILHIIGFGTFMPDIIFLLLSLAALLLPYRTFFQNNSD
;
A
#
# COMPACT_ATOMS: atom_id res chain seq x y z
N MET A 1 2.56 23.17 13.78
CA MET A 1 2.61 21.75 13.37
C MET A 1 3.81 21.54 12.46
N SER A 2 4.73 20.65 12.84
CA SER A 2 5.94 20.34 12.08
C SER A 2 5.59 19.92 10.63
N PHE A 3 6.37 20.38 9.65
CA PHE A 3 6.26 20.02 8.24
C PHE A 3 6.16 18.49 8.02
N LEU A 4 6.86 17.71 8.85
CA LEU A 4 6.85 16.24 8.82
C LEU A 4 5.48 15.65 9.17
N GLN A 5 4.71 16.26 10.10
CA GLN A 5 3.38 15.75 10.45
C GLN A 5 2.40 15.94 9.30
N LYS A 6 2.42 17.11 8.65
CA LYS A 6 1.54 17.42 7.51
C LYS A 6 1.83 16.57 6.26
N LYS A 7 3.05 16.04 6.13
CA LYS A 7 3.51 15.29 4.95
C LYS A 7 3.65 13.78 5.17
N SER A 8 3.34 13.28 6.36
CA SER A 8 3.38 11.85 6.69
C SER A 8 2.61 10.96 5.70
N TRP A 9 1.50 11.45 5.14
CA TRP A 9 0.71 10.75 4.12
C TRP A 9 1.49 10.42 2.84
N ILE A 10 2.55 11.17 2.52
CA ILE A 10 3.42 10.92 1.37
C ILE A 10 4.21 9.62 1.57
N LEU A 11 4.58 9.28 2.81
CA LEU A 11 5.29 8.03 3.09
C LEU A 11 4.39 6.83 2.80
N LEU A 12 3.14 6.84 3.28
CA LEU A 12 2.17 5.79 2.98
C LEU A 12 1.84 5.72 1.49
N LEU A 13 1.74 6.87 0.82
CA LEU A 13 1.50 6.91 -0.61
C LEU A 13 2.68 6.33 -1.40
N LEU A 14 3.91 6.63 -1.00
CA LEU A 14 5.11 6.05 -1.59
C LEU A 14 5.12 4.53 -1.41
N ILE A 15 4.81 4.03 -0.21
CA ILE A 15 4.68 2.59 0.05
C ILE A 15 3.61 1.98 -0.85
N GLN A 16 2.43 2.60 -0.95
CA GLN A 16 1.33 2.10 -1.78
C GLN A 16 1.72 2.01 -3.27
N VAL A 17 2.44 3.01 -3.80
CA VAL A 17 2.92 3.02 -5.19
C VAL A 17 4.00 1.95 -5.41
N LEU A 18 4.95 1.81 -4.49
CA LEU A 18 5.98 0.78 -4.58
C LEU A 18 5.36 -0.62 -4.52
N MET A 19 4.42 -0.85 -3.61
CA MET A 19 3.70 -2.12 -3.50
C MET A 19 2.91 -2.44 -4.77
N LEU A 20 2.28 -1.43 -5.40
CA LEU A 20 1.63 -1.61 -6.69
C LEU A 20 2.64 -2.10 -7.73
N ILE A 21 3.74 -1.37 -7.92
CA ILE A 21 4.77 -1.69 -8.92
C ILE A 21 5.31 -3.11 -8.72
N ILE A 22 5.67 -3.47 -7.48
CA ILE A 22 6.21 -4.79 -7.16
C ILE A 22 5.14 -5.87 -7.41
N SER A 23 3.89 -5.61 -7.05
CA SER A 23 2.80 -6.61 -7.17
C SER A 23 2.33 -6.84 -8.61
N ILE A 24 2.45 -5.83 -9.49
CA ILE A 24 2.10 -5.98 -10.91
C ILE A 24 3.28 -6.48 -11.75
N SER A 25 4.50 -6.33 -11.24
CA SER A 25 5.72 -6.76 -11.94
C SER A 25 5.90 -8.27 -11.84
N GLY A 26 6.18 -8.89 -12.99
CA GLY A 26 6.64 -10.28 -13.05
C GLY A 26 8.16 -10.37 -12.94
N GLU A 27 8.67 -11.59 -13.08
CA GLU A 27 10.12 -11.87 -13.11
C GLU A 27 10.84 -11.12 -14.25
N ASN A 28 10.14 -10.93 -15.38
CA ASN A 28 10.64 -10.19 -16.54
C ASN A 28 10.32 -8.69 -16.50
N GLY A 29 10.06 -8.14 -15.31
CA GLY A 29 9.70 -6.74 -15.11
C GLY A 29 8.21 -6.45 -15.27
N PRO A 30 7.83 -5.15 -15.35
CA PRO A 30 6.44 -4.71 -15.21
C PRO A 30 5.55 -5.00 -16.42
N VAL A 31 6.14 -5.26 -17.60
CA VAL A 31 5.43 -5.47 -18.87
C VAL A 31 5.82 -6.79 -19.56
N GLY A 32 6.75 -7.54 -19.00
CA GLY A 32 7.22 -8.82 -19.54
C GLY A 32 6.26 -9.97 -19.20
N GLU A 33 6.58 -11.16 -19.72
CA GLU A 33 5.84 -12.38 -19.38
C GLU A 33 5.83 -12.62 -17.87
N GLY A 34 4.66 -13.04 -17.36
CA GLY A 34 4.40 -13.18 -15.92
C GLY A 34 4.02 -11.88 -15.19
N SER A 35 3.99 -10.74 -15.88
CA SER A 35 3.46 -9.49 -15.32
C SER A 35 1.94 -9.38 -15.49
N VAL A 36 1.31 -8.66 -14.57
CA VAL A 36 -0.13 -8.39 -14.62
C VAL A 36 -0.49 -7.64 -15.91
N LEU A 37 0.31 -6.65 -16.30
CA LEU A 37 0.06 -5.87 -17.52
C LEU A 37 0.12 -6.75 -18.77
N HIS A 38 1.11 -7.63 -18.88
CA HIS A 38 1.20 -8.55 -20.01
C HIS A 38 0.00 -9.49 -20.09
N ALA A 39 -0.47 -10.01 -18.94
CA ALA A 39 -1.66 -10.83 -18.92
C ALA A 39 -2.90 -10.08 -19.40
N TYR A 40 -3.12 -8.82 -19.02
CA TYR A 40 -4.24 -8.03 -19.54
C TYR A 40 -4.17 -7.75 -21.04
N LEU A 41 -2.97 -7.59 -21.59
CA LEU A 41 -2.76 -7.28 -23.00
C LEU A 41 -2.87 -8.52 -23.90
N THR A 42 -2.87 -9.71 -23.32
CA THR A 42 -2.98 -10.98 -24.05
C THR A 42 -4.37 -11.61 -23.88
N ASN A 43 -4.86 -12.24 -24.95
CA ASN A 43 -6.07 -13.06 -24.92
C ASN A 43 -5.83 -14.47 -24.36
N ASP A 44 -4.76 -14.64 -23.57
CA ASP A 44 -4.47 -15.90 -22.91
C ASP A 44 -5.55 -16.22 -21.86
N GLN A 45 -6.09 -17.43 -21.96
CA GLN A 45 -7.15 -18.01 -21.12
C GLN A 45 -6.65 -19.24 -20.35
N THR A 46 -5.34 -19.44 -20.27
CA THR A 46 -4.77 -20.41 -19.34
C THR A 46 -5.13 -20.06 -17.91
N ASP A 47 -5.24 -21.07 -17.03
CA ASP A 47 -5.58 -20.86 -15.62
C ASP A 47 -4.62 -19.88 -14.94
N ALA A 48 -3.33 -19.96 -15.29
CA ALA A 48 -2.29 -19.06 -14.79
C ALA A 48 -2.53 -17.60 -15.21
N ALA A 49 -2.91 -17.34 -16.47
CA ALA A 49 -3.22 -16.00 -16.95
C ALA A 49 -4.49 -15.43 -16.29
N ILE A 50 -5.51 -16.27 -16.07
CA ILE A 50 -6.74 -15.88 -15.38
C ILE A 50 -6.45 -15.53 -13.92
N GLU A 51 -5.69 -16.37 -13.21
CA GLU A 51 -5.29 -16.10 -11.82
C GLU A 51 -4.53 -14.77 -11.71
N LEU A 52 -3.60 -14.52 -12.64
CA LEU A 52 -2.83 -13.28 -12.66
C LEU A 52 -3.70 -12.05 -12.94
N LYS A 53 -4.68 -12.16 -13.84
CA LYS A 53 -5.70 -11.10 -14.10
C LYS A 53 -6.57 -10.83 -12.88
N LEU A 54 -7.00 -11.86 -12.16
CA LEU A 54 -7.81 -11.72 -10.94
C LEU A 54 -7.02 -11.05 -9.82
N ARG A 55 -5.79 -11.55 -9.55
CA ARG A 55 -4.88 -10.94 -8.58
C ARG A 55 -4.57 -9.50 -8.95
N GLY A 56 -4.27 -9.24 -10.22
CA GLY A 56 -4.02 -7.92 -10.76
C GLY A 56 -5.20 -6.96 -10.55
N SER A 57 -6.42 -7.40 -10.85
CA SER A 57 -7.65 -6.62 -10.67
C SER A 57 -7.81 -6.19 -9.20
N LEU A 58 -7.61 -7.13 -8.28
CA LEU A 58 -7.70 -6.89 -6.85
C LEU A 58 -6.63 -5.90 -6.38
N VAL A 59 -5.37 -6.11 -6.78
CA VAL A 59 -4.24 -5.23 -6.41
C VAL A 59 -4.46 -3.81 -6.92
N ILE A 60 -4.87 -3.64 -8.17
CA ILE A 60 -5.13 -2.33 -8.76
C ILE A 60 -6.29 -1.65 -8.04
N GLY A 61 -7.41 -2.36 -7.82
CA GLY A 61 -8.58 -1.83 -7.12
C GLY A 61 -8.24 -1.38 -5.69
N MET A 62 -7.55 -2.23 -4.92
CA MET A 62 -7.12 -1.92 -3.56
C MET A 62 -6.13 -0.76 -3.51
N THR A 63 -5.25 -0.63 -4.52
CA THR A 63 -4.31 0.48 -4.63
C THR A 63 -5.04 1.81 -4.86
N ILE A 64 -5.97 1.84 -5.82
CA ILE A 64 -6.77 3.04 -6.11
C ILE A 64 -7.56 3.46 -4.86
N PHE A 65 -8.17 2.48 -4.17
CA PHE A 65 -8.88 2.72 -2.93
C PHE A 65 -7.97 3.27 -1.82
N GLY A 66 -6.78 2.68 -1.64
CA GLY A 66 -5.77 3.16 -0.70
C GLY A 66 -5.34 4.60 -1.00
N ILE A 67 -5.05 4.92 -2.26
CA ILE A 67 -4.71 6.28 -2.68
C ILE A 67 -5.86 7.26 -2.38
N ALA A 68 -7.10 6.88 -2.64
CA ALA A 68 -8.27 7.72 -2.33
C ALA A 68 -8.39 8.00 -0.82
N ILE A 69 -8.17 6.99 0.04
CA ILE A 69 -8.15 7.17 1.50
C ILE A 69 -7.02 8.11 1.91
N LEU A 70 -5.81 7.89 1.39
CA LEU A 70 -4.62 8.66 1.76
C LEU A 70 -4.74 10.14 1.35
N THR A 71 -5.15 10.39 0.11
CA THR A 71 -5.23 11.74 -0.47
C THR A 71 -6.42 12.55 0.06
N ASN A 72 -7.48 11.89 0.54
CA ASN A 72 -8.69 12.55 1.03
C ASN A 72 -8.82 12.45 2.56
N ALA A 73 -9.13 11.26 3.08
CA ALA A 73 -9.48 11.07 4.49
C ALA A 73 -8.28 11.23 5.45
N TYR A 74 -7.15 10.61 5.10
CA TYR A 74 -5.92 10.68 5.91
C TYR A 74 -5.32 12.08 5.91
N ARG A 75 -5.25 12.72 4.73
CA ARG A 75 -4.82 14.12 4.60
C ARG A 75 -5.71 15.09 5.38
N LYS A 76 -7.02 14.81 5.50
CA LYS A 76 -7.96 15.60 6.30
C LYS A 76 -7.91 15.29 7.80
N GLY A 77 -7.10 14.32 8.24
CA GLY A 77 -7.00 13.98 9.66
C GLY A 77 -8.21 13.21 10.20
N LEU A 78 -8.98 12.52 9.35
CA LEU A 78 -10.16 11.77 9.82
C LEU A 78 -9.72 10.54 10.64
N ARG A 79 -10.21 10.42 11.88
CA ARG A 79 -9.78 9.36 12.81
C ARG A 79 -9.92 7.94 12.26
N TRP A 80 -11.02 7.64 11.56
CA TRP A 80 -11.25 6.33 10.96
C TRP A 80 -10.17 5.95 9.94
N SER A 81 -9.61 6.93 9.21
CA SER A 81 -8.57 6.67 8.21
C SER A 81 -7.25 6.27 8.85
N TRP A 82 -6.96 6.77 10.06
CA TRP A 82 -5.82 6.32 10.84
C TRP A 82 -5.96 4.85 11.23
N TYR A 83 -7.14 4.44 11.71
CA TYR A 83 -7.45 3.04 11.99
C TYR A 83 -7.36 2.16 10.74
N ALA A 84 -7.92 2.61 9.61
CA ALA A 84 -7.83 1.88 8.35
C ALA A 84 -6.38 1.69 7.85
N CYS A 85 -5.51 2.70 8.04
CA CYS A 85 -4.11 2.62 7.62
C CYS A 85 -3.24 1.70 8.50
N TRP A 86 -3.77 1.10 9.57
CA TRP A 86 -3.09 -0.01 10.25
C TRP A 86 -2.99 -1.27 9.40
N VAL A 87 -3.76 -1.36 8.31
CA VAL A 87 -3.61 -2.43 7.31
C VAL A 87 -2.17 -2.55 6.81
N TYR A 88 -1.44 -1.45 6.62
CA TYR A 88 -0.06 -1.49 6.12
C TYR A 88 0.90 -2.22 7.07
N PRO A 89 1.08 -1.80 8.34
CA PRO A 89 1.98 -2.51 9.25
C PRO A 89 1.52 -3.94 9.51
N LEU A 90 0.20 -4.19 9.61
CA LEU A 90 -0.32 -5.56 9.77
C LEU A 90 0.03 -6.45 8.56
N PHE A 91 -0.08 -5.91 7.34
CA PHE A 91 0.30 -6.60 6.12
C PHE A 91 1.77 -7.02 6.15
N PHE A 92 2.70 -6.10 6.49
CA PHE A 92 4.13 -6.44 6.53
C PHE A 92 4.48 -7.42 7.66
N ILE A 93 3.81 -7.35 8.81
CA ILE A 93 3.97 -8.34 9.88
C ILE A 93 3.57 -9.73 9.38
N LEU A 94 2.40 -9.84 8.75
CA LEU A 94 1.93 -11.11 8.18
C LEU A 94 2.85 -11.61 7.08
N HIS A 95 3.40 -10.70 6.26
CA HIS A 95 4.34 -11.06 5.19
C HIS A 95 5.65 -11.62 5.76
N ILE A 96 6.24 -10.98 6.77
CA ILE A 96 7.45 -11.45 7.46
C ILE A 96 7.22 -12.84 8.08
N ILE A 97 6.08 -13.04 8.75
CA ILE A 97 5.76 -14.32 9.41
C ILE A 97 5.46 -15.41 8.38
N GLY A 98 4.72 -15.08 7.32
CA GLY A 98 4.25 -16.03 6.32
C GLY A 98 5.32 -16.46 5.32
N PHE A 99 6.18 -15.54 4.88
CA PHE A 99 7.19 -15.79 3.86
C PHE A 99 8.62 -15.87 4.42
N GLY A 100 8.85 -15.50 5.69
CA GLY A 100 10.19 -15.46 6.29
C GLY A 100 11.10 -14.40 5.68
N THR A 101 10.56 -13.50 4.85
CA THR A 101 11.31 -12.44 4.17
C THR A 101 11.50 -11.26 5.12
N PHE A 102 12.65 -11.20 5.80
CA PHE A 102 12.93 -10.07 6.69
C PHE A 102 13.17 -8.77 5.92
N MET A 103 13.92 -8.84 4.82
CA MET A 103 14.28 -7.69 3.99
C MET A 103 13.65 -7.87 2.59
N PRO A 104 12.93 -6.87 2.04
CA PRO A 104 12.80 -5.47 2.49
C PRO A 104 11.66 -5.21 3.49
N ASP A 105 10.88 -6.21 3.89
CA ASP A 105 9.61 -6.02 4.61
C ASP A 105 9.74 -5.26 5.93
N ILE A 106 10.84 -5.44 6.66
CA ILE A 106 11.11 -4.70 7.90
C ILE A 106 11.21 -3.19 7.65
N ILE A 107 11.76 -2.76 6.50
CA ILE A 107 11.87 -1.34 6.15
C ILE A 107 10.48 -0.76 5.94
N PHE A 108 9.63 -1.47 5.19
CA PHE A 108 8.26 -1.03 4.92
C PHE A 108 7.41 -1.02 6.19
N LEU A 109 7.58 -2.00 7.07
CA LEU A 109 6.95 -2.03 8.38
C LEU A 109 7.32 -0.77 9.19
N LEU A 110 8.61 -0.48 9.34
CA LEU A 110 9.08 0.68 10.11
C LEU A 110 8.62 2.00 9.48
N LEU A 111 8.66 2.14 8.15
CA LEU A 111 8.17 3.32 7.44
C LEU A 111 6.66 3.52 7.63
N SER A 112 5.87 2.44 7.55
CA SER A 112 4.41 2.51 7.74
C SER A 112 4.05 2.90 9.18
N LEU A 113 4.76 2.36 10.18
CA LEU A 113 4.60 2.73 11.59
C LEU A 113 4.99 4.19 11.82
N ALA A 114 6.13 4.65 11.28
CA ALA A 114 6.54 6.04 11.38
C ALA A 114 5.49 6.97 10.76
N ALA A 115 4.96 6.61 9.59
CA ALA A 115 3.95 7.40 8.91
C ALA A 115 2.61 7.48 9.68
N LEU A 116 2.26 6.45 10.46
CA LEU A 116 1.07 6.43 11.32
C LEU A 116 1.26 7.17 12.64
N LEU A 117 2.41 6.99 13.30
CA LEU A 117 2.66 7.49 14.65
C LEU A 117 3.05 8.98 14.65
N LEU A 118 3.77 9.46 13.62
CA LEU A 118 4.15 10.87 13.50
C LEU A 118 2.95 11.85 13.54
N PRO A 119 1.88 11.65 12.76
CA PRO A 119 0.72 12.52 12.77
C PRO A 119 -0.32 12.18 13.86
N TYR A 120 -0.02 11.31 14.83
CA TYR A 120 -0.99 10.90 15.87
C TYR A 120 -1.69 12.10 16.54
N ARG A 121 -0.94 13.17 16.83
CA ARG A 121 -1.49 14.41 17.42
C ARG A 121 -2.51 15.10 16.50
N THR A 122 -2.33 15.03 15.18
CA THR A 122 -3.26 15.61 14.19
C THR A 122 -4.61 14.90 14.18
N PHE A 123 -4.64 13.59 14.41
CA PHE A 123 -5.88 12.81 14.42
C PHE A 123 -6.63 12.89 15.77
N PHE A 124 -5.90 12.98 16.88
CA PHE A 124 -6.48 12.82 18.22
C PHE A 124 -6.45 14.07 19.10
N GLN A 125 -5.61 15.08 18.84
CA GLN A 125 -5.47 16.27 19.70
C GLN A 125 -6.15 17.53 19.15
N ASN A 126 -6.98 17.41 18.12
CA ASN A 126 -7.79 18.52 17.61
C ASN A 126 -9.14 18.65 18.35
N ASN A 127 -9.18 18.27 19.63
CA ASN A 127 -10.26 18.58 20.57
C ASN A 127 -9.77 19.72 21.46
N SER A 128 -9.73 20.93 20.93
CA SER A 128 -9.91 22.12 21.76
C SER A 128 -11.38 22.49 21.61
N ASP A 129 -12.21 21.89 22.46
CA ASP A 129 -13.46 22.53 22.89
C ASP A 129 -13.10 23.81 23.68
#